data_AF-A0A974NMA2-F1
#
_entry.id   AF-A0A974NMA2-F1
#
_cell.length_a   1.000
_cell.length_b   1.000
_cell.length_c   1.000
_cell.angle_alpha   90.00
_cell.angle_beta   90.00
_cell.angle_gamma   90.00
#
_symmetry.space_group_name_H-M   'P 1'
#
loop_
_entity.id
_entity.type
_entity.pdbx_description
1 polymer ?
#
loop_
_entity_poly.entity_id
_entity_poly.type
_entity_poly.pdbx_seq_one_letter_code
_entity_poly.pdbx_strand_id
1 'polypeptide(L)'
;MKDLLKIKVVWRPIWIIVLIMLAMVSVYLPVFKGADQNLTDFPLIIVNEDKDFSEQIDGKKIFASIPQSQDGHSLKWMSETSEKKARQAIKENKANGALIIPANYSNQITKIHDALLSGKELPKAVEVKILLNEGGGQLVSSIAPSILQSLAASASADISGELKQELIKANKQVSPQAANLLERPITTTSSNVLGLPKDLNKGMTPFVLVLIASITGFMGTQMINGYMSKISERMRERGLALSSLTVQLTEMLLGVILMILTSSALMVVVFGFFNSSHSISVWPIWLFTILGTLTMFFMFKMLSLFFGTWGILVMFPINILGIFGSGGAVPLTGLPDFHRFVSTILPTRYIEDGLKSLLYFNGNMEAGLDTALWFLFSYLVVFIVICLSFTYRTHKKESAAQNEPSPSGIQASKAETEEQSNRVVQTSTPISRELVEKTPSTQSVKATMISLSKNQNDTDDDWYRQALLNFTVQESNDTTQNGMNDDVFRQALIMINKQN
;
A
#
# COMPACT_ATOMS: atom_id res chain seq x y z
N MET A 1 -27.36 19.89 20.09
CA MET A 1 -25.95 19.48 20.36
C MET A 1 -25.81 18.65 21.63
N LYS A 2 -26.18 19.17 22.81
CA LYS A 2 -26.06 18.44 24.10
C LYS A 2 -26.78 17.08 24.07
N ASP A 3 -27.92 16.98 23.40
CA ASP A 3 -28.67 15.72 23.32
C ASP A 3 -28.06 14.70 22.37
N LEU A 4 -27.39 15.15 21.30
CA LEU A 4 -26.63 14.25 20.41
C LEU A 4 -25.43 13.62 21.12
N LEU A 5 -24.75 14.38 21.99
CA LEU A 5 -23.59 13.89 22.76
C LEU A 5 -23.98 12.88 23.85
N LYS A 6 -25.25 12.82 24.27
CA LYS A 6 -25.73 11.81 25.22
C LYS A 6 -25.91 10.43 24.56
N ILE A 7 -26.02 10.37 23.24
CA ILE A 7 -26.24 9.13 22.50
C ILE A 7 -24.91 8.36 22.40
N LYS A 8 -24.81 7.21 23.09
CA LYS A 8 -23.58 6.39 23.13
C LYS A 8 -23.06 5.97 21.75
N VAL A 9 -23.96 5.78 20.78
CA VAL A 9 -23.59 5.36 19.41
C VAL A 9 -22.76 6.42 18.67
N VAL A 10 -22.99 7.71 18.95
CA VAL A 10 -22.26 8.82 18.32
C VAL A 10 -20.77 8.79 18.67
N TRP A 11 -20.40 8.19 19.80
CA TRP A 11 -19.01 8.05 20.25
C TRP A 11 -18.29 6.84 19.64
N ARG A 12 -19.01 5.87 19.06
CA ARG A 12 -18.38 4.63 18.52
C ARG A 12 -17.29 4.91 17.47
N PRO A 13 -17.50 5.77 16.46
CA PRO A 13 -16.47 6.04 15.45
C PRO A 13 -15.19 6.62 16.05
N ILE A 14 -15.31 7.49 17.06
CA ILE A 14 -14.17 8.10 17.75
C ILE A 14 -13.31 7.02 18.39
N TRP A 15 -13.93 6.15 19.20
CA TRP A 15 -13.20 5.06 19.87
C TRP A 15 -12.62 4.04 18.90
N ILE A 16 -13.36 3.71 17.83
CA ILE A 16 -12.87 2.81 16.77
C ILE A 16 -11.62 3.41 16.10
N ILE A 17 -11.66 4.68 15.71
CA ILE A 17 -10.52 5.34 15.08
C ILE A 17 -9.34 5.41 16.05
N VAL A 18 -9.55 5.78 17.31
CA VAL A 18 -8.48 5.80 18.32
C VAL A 18 -7.85 4.41 18.47
N LEU A 19 -8.66 3.37 18.58
CA LEU A 19 -8.17 2.00 18.70
C LEU A 19 -7.38 1.56 17.46
N ILE A 20 -7.89 1.86 16.27
CA ILE A 20 -7.19 1.57 15.01
C ILE A 20 -5.86 2.32 14.96
N MET A 21 -5.84 3.63 15.25
CA MET A 21 -4.60 4.42 15.22
C MET A 21 -3.58 3.93 16.25
N LEU A 22 -4.01 3.52 17.44
CA LEU A 22 -3.14 2.90 18.44
C LEU A 22 -2.57 1.55 17.94
N ALA A 23 -3.39 0.72 17.31
CA ALA A 23 -2.95 -0.53 16.71
C ALA A 23 -1.96 -0.28 15.57
N MET A 24 -2.21 0.75 14.74
CA MET A 24 -1.32 1.17 13.66
C MET A 24 0.06 1.58 14.15
N VAL A 25 0.18 2.26 15.31
CA VAL A 25 1.50 2.55 15.91
C VAL A 25 2.28 1.26 16.16
N SER A 26 1.62 0.21 16.66
CA SER A 26 2.25 -1.09 16.93
C SER A 26 2.65 -1.83 15.66
N VAL A 27 1.93 -1.61 14.56
CA VAL A 27 2.27 -2.17 13.25
C VAL A 27 3.42 -1.41 12.60
N TYR A 28 3.44 -0.08 12.67
CA TYR A 28 4.37 0.74 11.88
C TYR A 28 5.70 1.04 12.56
N LEU A 29 5.72 1.26 13.88
CA LEU A 29 6.99 1.51 14.58
C LEU A 29 8.03 0.41 14.35
N PRO A 30 7.68 -0.90 14.31
CA PRO A 30 8.63 -1.96 13.99
C PRO A 30 9.39 -1.79 12.67
N VAL A 31 8.83 -1.11 11.66
CA VAL A 31 9.54 -0.84 10.38
C VAL A 31 10.73 0.11 10.60
N PHE A 32 10.63 1.02 11.57
CA PHE A 32 11.64 2.02 11.89
C PHE A 32 12.41 1.71 13.17
N LYS A 33 11.98 0.73 13.97
CA LYS A 33 12.54 0.42 15.28
C LYS A 33 13.82 -0.41 15.12
N GLY A 34 14.94 0.29 15.16
CA GLY A 34 16.30 -0.25 15.27
C GLY A 34 17.29 0.89 15.09
N ALA A 35 18.25 1.05 16.02
CA ALA A 35 19.40 1.94 15.80
C ALA A 35 20.24 1.44 14.60
N ASP A 36 20.11 0.14 14.32
CA ASP A 36 20.59 -0.55 13.14
C ASP A 36 19.39 -1.34 12.60
N GLN A 37 18.86 -0.99 11.43
CA GLN A 37 17.96 -1.92 10.74
C GLN A 37 18.80 -3.11 10.32
N ASN A 38 18.87 -4.15 11.16
CA ASN A 38 19.63 -5.37 10.90
C ASN A 38 19.14 -5.98 9.59
N LEU A 39 19.81 -5.66 8.48
CA LEU A 39 19.50 -6.21 7.19
C LEU A 39 19.78 -7.70 7.27
N THR A 40 18.75 -8.51 7.04
CA THR A 40 18.91 -9.96 6.95
C THR A 40 19.34 -10.33 5.54
N ASP A 41 20.43 -11.07 5.38
CA ASP A 41 20.93 -11.51 4.07
C ASP A 41 21.23 -10.35 3.08
N PHE A 42 21.85 -9.25 3.53
CA PHE A 42 22.18 -8.13 2.63
C PHE A 42 23.22 -8.56 1.57
N PRO A 43 22.86 -8.63 0.27
CA PRO A 43 23.74 -9.20 -0.75
C PRO A 43 24.86 -8.24 -1.15
N LEU A 44 26.10 -8.63 -0.80
CA LEU A 44 27.33 -7.93 -1.21
C LEU A 44 28.25 -8.91 -1.93
N ILE A 45 28.96 -8.42 -2.94
CA ILE A 45 29.89 -9.23 -3.73
C ILE A 45 31.32 -8.89 -3.35
N ILE A 46 32.17 -9.91 -3.25
CA ILE A 46 33.62 -9.73 -3.29
C ILE A 46 34.13 -10.42 -4.54
N VAL A 47 34.84 -9.65 -5.36
CA VAL A 47 35.55 -10.16 -6.53
C VAL A 47 37.02 -10.16 -6.22
N ASN A 48 37.64 -11.32 -6.38
CA ASN A 48 39.07 -11.45 -6.38
C ASN A 48 39.57 -11.82 -7.79
N GLU A 49 40.20 -10.86 -8.46
CA GLU A 49 40.84 -11.11 -9.77
C GLU A 49 42.31 -11.54 -9.60
N ASP A 50 42.84 -11.49 -8.38
CA ASP A 50 44.20 -11.91 -8.04
C ASP A 50 44.21 -13.38 -7.62
N LYS A 51 44.83 -14.21 -8.46
CA LYS A 51 44.90 -15.66 -8.22
C LYS A 51 45.80 -16.02 -7.03
N ASP A 52 46.83 -15.21 -6.79
CA ASP A 52 47.82 -15.46 -5.74
C ASP A 52 47.33 -14.95 -4.38
N PHE A 53 46.41 -13.98 -4.39
CA PHE A 53 45.83 -13.39 -3.17
C PHE A 53 45.24 -14.44 -2.23
N SER A 54 44.51 -15.43 -2.76
CA SER A 54 43.84 -16.47 -1.95
C SER A 54 44.82 -17.44 -1.28
N GLU A 55 46.02 -17.59 -1.83
CA GLU A 55 47.06 -18.48 -1.32
C GLU A 55 47.99 -17.77 -0.33
N GLN A 56 48.13 -16.45 -0.44
CA GLN A 56 48.90 -15.62 0.48
C GLN A 56 48.19 -15.44 1.84
N ILE A 57 49.00 -15.18 2.88
CA ILE A 57 48.54 -15.01 4.28
C ILE A 57 47.53 -13.86 4.38
N ASP A 58 47.68 -12.82 3.57
CA ASP A 58 46.84 -11.62 3.57
C ASP A 58 45.44 -11.90 3.05
N GLY A 59 45.29 -12.62 1.93
CA GLY A 59 43.97 -12.89 1.37
C GLY A 59 43.13 -13.83 2.23
N LYS A 60 43.75 -14.86 2.84
CA LYS A 60 43.04 -15.70 3.83
C LYS A 60 42.57 -14.91 5.04
N LYS A 61 43.36 -13.95 5.52
CA LYS A 61 42.98 -13.08 6.64
C LYS A 61 41.87 -12.11 6.26
N ILE A 62 41.94 -11.46 5.09
CA ILE A 62 40.89 -10.56 4.60
C ILE A 62 39.57 -11.32 4.43
N PHE A 63 39.59 -12.53 3.87
CA PHE A 63 38.39 -13.36 3.77
C PHE A 63 37.91 -13.88 5.14
N ALA A 64 38.82 -14.14 6.09
CA ALA A 64 38.48 -14.54 7.44
C ALA A 64 37.98 -13.37 8.31
N SER A 65 38.37 -12.13 7.99
CA SER A 65 37.93 -10.91 8.67
C SER A 65 36.67 -10.32 8.06
N ILE A 66 36.12 -10.92 7.00
CA ILE A 66 34.76 -10.65 6.54
C ILE A 66 33.80 -10.98 7.67
N PRO A 67 33.19 -9.98 8.31
CA PRO A 67 32.21 -10.25 9.35
C PRO A 67 30.97 -10.81 8.66
N GLN A 68 30.49 -11.98 9.11
CA GLN A 68 29.15 -12.45 8.73
C GLN A 68 28.07 -11.52 9.29
N SER A 69 28.40 -10.79 10.36
CA SER A 69 27.60 -9.70 10.90
C SER A 69 28.44 -8.47 11.19
N GLN A 70 28.01 -7.30 10.70
CA GLN A 70 28.65 -6.02 10.99
C GLN A 70 27.54 -5.03 11.39
N ASP A 71 27.70 -4.37 12.54
CA ASP A 71 26.72 -3.41 13.09
C ASP A 71 25.30 -3.99 13.14
N GLY A 72 25.18 -5.25 13.57
CA GLY A 72 23.91 -5.99 13.68
C GLY A 72 23.32 -6.50 12.35
N HIS A 73 23.81 -6.05 11.19
CA HIS A 73 23.38 -6.56 9.89
C HIS A 73 23.96 -7.95 9.61
N SER A 74 23.17 -8.89 9.09
CA SER A 74 23.70 -10.14 8.54
C SER A 74 23.95 -9.98 7.04
N LEU A 75 25.19 -10.26 6.63
CA LEU A 75 25.65 -9.99 5.27
C LEU A 75 25.69 -11.29 4.47
N LYS A 76 25.08 -11.28 3.29
CA LYS A 76 25.17 -12.39 2.34
C LYS A 76 26.29 -12.10 1.36
N TRP A 77 27.47 -12.62 1.67
CA TRP A 77 28.64 -12.50 0.82
C TRP A 77 28.57 -13.47 -0.36
N MET A 78 28.67 -12.94 -1.57
CA MET A 78 28.75 -13.72 -2.79
C MET A 78 30.16 -13.57 -3.37
N SER A 79 30.86 -14.68 -3.53
CA SER A 79 32.15 -14.71 -4.19
C SER A 79 31.95 -14.80 -5.70
N GLU A 80 32.44 -13.81 -6.45
CA GLU A 80 32.42 -13.84 -7.91
C GLU A 80 33.83 -13.82 -8.49
N THR A 81 33.98 -14.46 -9.64
CA THR A 81 35.31 -14.66 -10.25
C THR A 81 35.77 -13.50 -11.12
N SER A 82 34.92 -12.49 -11.38
CA SER A 82 35.26 -11.36 -12.28
C SER A 82 34.41 -10.13 -12.03
N GLU A 83 35.00 -8.93 -12.23
CA GLU A 83 34.31 -7.63 -12.17
C GLU A 83 33.07 -7.62 -13.07
N LYS A 84 33.12 -8.29 -14.23
CA LYS A 84 32.02 -8.35 -15.20
C LYS A 84 30.77 -9.03 -14.62
N LYS A 85 30.94 -10.16 -13.90
CA LYS A 85 29.82 -10.86 -13.27
C LYS A 85 29.22 -10.06 -12.12
N ALA A 86 30.07 -9.41 -11.32
CA ALA A 86 29.61 -8.55 -10.24
C ALA A 86 28.79 -7.36 -10.76
N ARG A 87 29.25 -6.71 -11.84
CA ARG A 87 28.49 -5.64 -12.51
C ARG A 87 27.15 -6.15 -13.03
N GLN A 88 27.12 -7.37 -13.59
CA GLN A 88 25.88 -7.95 -14.10
C GLN A 88 24.88 -8.27 -12.96
N ALA A 89 25.32 -8.88 -11.87
CA ALA A 89 24.48 -9.13 -10.70
C ALA A 89 23.91 -7.83 -10.10
N ILE A 90 24.67 -6.74 -10.09
CA ILE A 90 24.17 -5.41 -9.68
C ILE A 90 23.14 -4.87 -10.68
N LYS A 91 23.37 -5.00 -11.99
CA LYS A 91 22.42 -4.59 -13.04
C LYS A 91 21.14 -5.43 -13.08
N GLU A 92 21.17 -6.63 -12.53
CA GLU A 92 20.01 -7.51 -12.34
C GLU A 92 19.36 -7.29 -10.96
N ASN A 93 19.78 -6.26 -10.21
CA ASN A 93 19.29 -5.97 -8.86
C ASN A 93 19.41 -7.15 -7.86
N LYS A 94 20.35 -8.07 -8.10
CA LYS A 94 20.64 -9.24 -7.24
C LYS A 94 21.70 -8.94 -6.18
N ALA A 95 22.42 -7.83 -6.31
CA ALA A 95 23.44 -7.37 -5.38
C ALA A 95 23.38 -5.85 -5.14
N ASN A 96 23.75 -5.44 -3.93
CA ASN A 96 23.70 -4.03 -3.49
C ASN A 96 25.04 -3.31 -3.62
N GLY A 97 26.13 -4.04 -3.80
CA GLY A 97 27.45 -3.50 -4.08
C GLY A 97 28.49 -4.61 -4.24
N ALA A 98 29.68 -4.24 -4.69
CA ALA A 98 30.80 -5.15 -4.82
C ALA A 98 32.13 -4.48 -4.43
N LEU A 99 33.03 -5.25 -3.81
CA LEU A 99 34.44 -4.90 -3.63
C LEU A 99 35.27 -5.67 -4.68
N ILE A 100 36.05 -4.95 -5.48
CA ILE A 100 36.87 -5.53 -6.54
C ILE A 100 38.35 -5.44 -6.16
N ILE A 101 38.94 -6.60 -5.89
CA ILE A 101 40.37 -6.76 -5.65
C ILE A 101 41.05 -6.96 -7.02
N PRO A 102 41.94 -6.05 -7.44
CA PRO A 102 42.54 -6.08 -8.77
C PRO A 102 43.51 -7.24 -8.93
N ALA A 103 43.70 -7.74 -10.16
CA ALA A 103 44.54 -8.91 -10.45
C ALA A 103 46.01 -8.82 -10.03
N ASN A 104 46.53 -7.62 -9.80
CA ASN A 104 47.90 -7.37 -9.39
C ASN A 104 48.01 -6.91 -7.92
N TYR A 105 46.97 -7.13 -7.11
CA TYR A 105 46.90 -6.69 -5.72
C TYR A 105 48.12 -7.17 -4.90
N SER A 106 48.37 -8.48 -4.86
CA SER A 106 49.44 -9.13 -4.11
C SER A 106 50.82 -8.64 -4.57
N ASN A 107 50.98 -8.48 -5.88
CA ASN A 107 52.20 -7.92 -6.46
C ASN A 107 52.42 -6.45 -6.07
N GLN A 108 51.36 -5.65 -5.95
CA GLN A 108 51.48 -4.26 -5.50
C GLN A 108 51.77 -4.16 -4.00
N ILE A 109 51.15 -5.00 -3.16
CA ILE A 109 51.45 -5.09 -1.73
C ILE A 109 52.91 -5.50 -1.51
N THR A 110 53.40 -6.50 -2.24
CA THR A 110 54.81 -6.93 -2.18
C THR A 110 55.76 -5.79 -2.58
N LYS A 111 55.41 -5.01 -3.62
CA LYS A 111 56.19 -3.82 -3.99
C LYS A 111 56.21 -2.75 -2.91
N ILE A 112 55.09 -2.53 -2.21
CA ILE A 112 55.01 -1.61 -1.08
C ILE A 112 55.93 -2.11 0.04
N HIS A 113 55.81 -3.39 0.41
CA HIS A 113 56.67 -4.05 1.40
C HIS A 113 58.16 -3.87 1.07
N ASP A 114 58.58 -4.22 -0.15
CA ASP A 114 59.98 -4.14 -0.57
C ASP A 114 60.49 -2.70 -0.63
N ALA A 115 59.66 -1.74 -1.06
CA ALA A 115 60.02 -0.33 -1.07
C ALA A 115 60.21 0.23 0.34
N LEU A 116 59.34 -0.16 1.29
CA LEU A 116 59.44 0.23 2.69
C LEU A 116 60.70 -0.31 3.36
N LEU A 117 61.09 -1.56 3.06
CA LEU A 117 62.31 -2.16 3.59
C LEU A 117 63.58 -1.67 2.90
N SER A 118 63.57 -1.46 1.59
CA SER A 118 64.75 -1.06 0.83
C SER A 118 65.02 0.44 0.84
N GLY A 119 64.02 1.26 1.15
CA GLY A 119 64.10 2.73 1.11
C GLY A 119 64.22 3.30 -0.31
N LYS A 120 63.84 2.52 -1.33
CA LYS A 120 63.87 2.92 -2.75
C LYS A 120 62.59 3.66 -3.15
N GLU A 121 62.38 3.86 -4.46
CA GLU A 121 61.17 4.51 -5.00
C GLU A 121 59.89 3.92 -4.40
N LEU A 122 59.07 4.81 -3.83
CA LEU A 122 57.80 4.44 -3.22
C LEU A 122 56.74 4.23 -4.31
N PRO A 123 56.11 3.04 -4.38
CA PRO A 123 55.00 2.82 -5.28
C PRO A 123 53.74 3.56 -4.80
N LYS A 124 52.71 3.60 -5.66
CA LYS A 124 51.39 4.10 -5.28
C LYS A 124 50.67 3.08 -4.39
N ALA A 125 49.75 3.57 -3.56
CA ALA A 125 48.85 2.73 -2.78
C ALA A 125 47.98 1.86 -3.71
N VAL A 126 47.62 0.67 -3.24
CA VAL A 126 46.82 -0.28 -4.00
C VAL A 126 45.38 0.22 -4.08
N GLU A 127 44.89 0.41 -5.29
CA GLU A 127 43.51 0.86 -5.53
C GLU A 127 42.56 -0.34 -5.59
N VAL A 128 41.58 -0.36 -4.68
CA VAL A 128 40.47 -1.32 -4.67
C VAL A 128 39.21 -0.60 -5.10
N LYS A 129 38.46 -1.18 -6.05
CA LYS A 129 37.24 -0.53 -6.55
C LYS A 129 36.02 -0.97 -5.75
N ILE A 130 35.16 -0.02 -5.44
CA ILE A 130 33.83 -0.22 -4.86
C ILE A 130 32.80 0.06 -5.95
N LEU A 131 32.00 -0.96 -6.25
CA LEU A 131 30.87 -0.87 -7.16
C LEU A 131 29.59 -0.73 -6.34
N LEU A 132 28.77 0.27 -6.65
CA LEU A 132 27.55 0.56 -5.90
C LEU A 132 26.29 0.37 -6.74
N ASN A 133 25.22 -0.09 -6.07
CA ASN A 133 23.85 -0.10 -6.59
C ASN A 133 23.05 1.09 -6.01
N GLU A 134 23.18 2.27 -6.61
CA GLU A 134 22.43 3.46 -6.13
C GLU A 134 20.93 3.41 -6.50
N GLY A 135 20.51 2.45 -7.34
CA GLY A 135 19.10 2.20 -7.67
C GLY A 135 18.36 1.39 -6.61
N GLY A 136 19.06 0.83 -5.62
CA GLY A 136 18.47 0.01 -4.56
C GLY A 136 17.60 0.78 -3.55
N GLY A 137 17.72 2.11 -3.51
CA GLY A 137 17.04 3.00 -2.56
C GLY A 137 18.00 3.67 -1.57
N GLN A 138 17.46 4.54 -0.71
CA GLN A 138 18.28 5.42 0.14
C GLN A 138 19.14 4.65 1.14
N LEU A 139 18.58 3.63 1.79
CA LEU A 139 19.31 2.82 2.76
C LEU A 139 20.41 1.99 2.09
N VAL A 140 20.13 1.37 0.94
CA VAL A 140 21.15 0.64 0.15
C VAL A 140 22.31 1.57 -0.22
N SER A 141 21.98 2.75 -0.73
CA SER A 141 22.96 3.76 -1.15
C SER A 141 23.78 4.35 -0.01
N SER A 142 23.37 4.15 1.25
CA SER A 142 24.10 4.63 2.43
C SER A 142 24.88 3.51 3.12
N ILE A 143 24.28 2.33 3.24
CA ILE A 143 24.84 1.18 3.97
C ILE A 143 25.89 0.45 3.13
N ALA A 144 25.64 0.18 1.85
CA ALA A 144 26.59 -0.55 1.02
C ALA A 144 27.97 0.15 0.91
N PRO A 145 28.06 1.47 0.64
CA PRO A 145 29.36 2.15 0.65
C PRO A 145 30.01 2.12 2.02
N SER A 146 29.24 2.28 3.11
CA SER A 146 29.76 2.29 4.47
C SER A 146 30.42 0.95 4.84
N ILE A 147 29.72 -0.16 4.59
CA ILE A 147 30.24 -1.52 4.84
C ILE A 147 31.47 -1.80 3.98
N LEU A 148 31.40 -1.53 2.67
CA LEU A 148 32.50 -1.83 1.74
C LEU A 148 33.75 -0.97 2.00
N GLN A 149 33.57 0.30 2.39
CA GLN A 149 34.67 1.16 2.81
C GLN A 149 35.27 0.72 4.14
N SER A 150 34.43 0.35 5.11
CA SER A 150 34.87 -0.17 6.40
C SER A 150 35.69 -1.45 6.23
N LEU A 151 35.23 -2.38 5.38
CA LEU A 151 35.97 -3.60 5.05
C LEU A 151 37.34 -3.29 4.41
N ALA A 152 37.38 -2.40 3.42
CA ALA A 152 38.63 -2.00 2.79
C ALA A 152 39.58 -1.28 3.77
N ALA A 153 39.05 -0.45 4.67
CA ALA A 153 39.82 0.23 5.70
C ALA A 153 40.39 -0.75 6.74
N SER A 154 39.61 -1.75 7.16
CA SER A 154 40.06 -2.81 8.07
C SER A 154 41.20 -3.62 7.43
N ALA A 155 41.04 -4.05 6.17
CA ALA A 155 42.09 -4.75 5.43
C ALA A 155 43.37 -3.89 5.31
N SER A 156 43.23 -2.59 5.05
CA SER A 156 44.36 -1.65 4.98
C SER A 156 45.08 -1.52 6.33
N ALA A 157 44.31 -1.47 7.43
CA ALA A 157 44.84 -1.38 8.79
C ALA A 157 45.58 -2.66 9.22
N ASP A 158 45.06 -3.84 8.86
CA ASP A 158 45.71 -5.13 9.13
C ASP A 158 47.07 -5.22 8.42
N ILE A 159 47.11 -4.92 7.11
CA ILE A 159 48.35 -4.89 6.33
C ILE A 159 49.32 -3.83 6.89
N SER A 160 48.81 -2.64 7.22
CA SER A 160 49.62 -1.59 7.87
C SER A 160 50.28 -2.08 9.16
N GLY A 161 49.54 -2.82 9.99
CA GLY A 161 50.02 -3.39 11.24
C GLY A 161 51.15 -4.38 11.03
N GLU A 162 51.02 -5.29 10.05
CA GLU A 162 52.05 -6.28 9.73
C GLU A 162 53.33 -5.63 9.20
N LEU A 163 53.19 -4.71 8.22
CA LEU A 163 54.32 -3.93 7.69
C LEU A 163 55.04 -3.15 8.80
N LYS A 164 54.30 -2.53 9.74
CA LYS A 164 54.89 -1.83 10.89
C LYS A 164 55.68 -2.78 11.78
N GLN A 165 55.15 -3.96 12.09
CA GLN A 165 55.85 -4.95 12.93
C GLN A 165 57.14 -5.43 12.29
N GLU A 166 57.15 -5.65 10.97
CA GLU A 166 58.37 -6.05 10.25
C GLU A 166 59.42 -4.95 10.20
N LEU A 167 59.01 -3.70 9.96
CA LEU A 167 59.92 -2.55 10.00
C LEU A 167 60.56 -2.36 11.38
N ILE A 168 59.79 -2.56 12.46
CA ILE A 168 60.30 -2.53 13.83
C ILE A 168 61.33 -3.65 14.06
N LYS A 169 61.03 -4.89 13.63
CA LYS A 169 61.97 -6.02 13.75
C LYS A 169 63.26 -5.79 12.95
N ALA A 170 63.16 -5.15 11.79
CA ALA A 170 64.29 -4.79 10.94
C ALA A 170 65.03 -3.52 11.41
N ASN A 171 64.57 -2.87 12.50
CA ASN A 171 65.09 -1.62 13.05
C ASN A 171 65.24 -0.50 11.99
N LYS A 172 64.26 -0.39 11.08
CA LYS A 172 64.27 0.60 9.99
C LYS A 172 63.29 1.74 10.26
N GLN A 173 63.75 2.97 10.04
CA GLN A 173 62.89 4.16 10.04
C GLN A 173 62.38 4.46 8.63
N VAL A 174 61.15 4.94 8.54
CA VAL A 174 60.50 5.31 7.28
C VAL A 174 60.46 6.82 7.10
N SER A 175 60.55 7.29 5.86
CA SER A 175 60.37 8.70 5.52
C SER A 175 58.91 9.15 5.75
N PRO A 176 58.62 10.47 5.83
CA PRO A 176 57.26 10.97 5.94
C PRO A 176 56.33 10.53 4.80
N GLN A 177 56.83 10.43 3.57
CA GLN A 177 56.05 9.92 2.44
C GLN A 177 55.75 8.43 2.56
N ALA A 178 56.74 7.65 3.04
CA ALA A 178 56.57 6.23 3.31
C ALA A 178 55.61 5.98 4.49
N ALA A 179 55.57 6.87 5.48
CA ALA A 179 54.64 6.78 6.61
C ALA A 179 53.16 6.87 6.16
N ASN A 180 52.83 7.76 5.23
CA ASN A 180 51.47 7.87 4.70
C ASN A 180 51.05 6.60 3.92
N LEU A 181 51.95 6.06 3.09
CA LEU A 181 51.74 4.79 2.40
C LEU A 181 51.64 3.60 3.37
N LEU A 182 52.42 3.63 4.46
CA LEU A 182 52.39 2.62 5.51
C LEU A 182 51.08 2.68 6.31
N GLU A 183 50.53 3.86 6.58
CA GLU A 183 49.25 4.03 7.26
C GLU A 183 48.06 3.63 6.38
N ARG A 184 48.15 3.88 5.07
CA ARG A 184 47.06 3.61 4.12
C ARG A 184 47.58 2.93 2.85
N PRO A 185 48.02 1.65 2.95
CA PRO A 185 48.52 0.91 1.80
C PRO A 185 47.44 0.64 0.74
N ILE A 186 46.16 0.66 1.14
CA ILE A 186 45.00 0.50 0.25
C ILE A 186 44.22 1.82 0.17
N THR A 187 43.85 2.21 -1.05
CA THR A 187 42.88 3.28 -1.33
C THR A 187 41.65 2.73 -2.05
N THR A 188 40.51 3.39 -1.89
CA THR A 188 39.24 2.96 -2.49
C THR A 188 38.73 3.97 -3.50
N THR A 189 38.28 3.50 -4.67
CA THR A 189 37.52 4.33 -5.62
C THR A 189 36.11 3.79 -5.76
N SER A 190 35.12 4.67 -5.67
CA SER A 190 33.70 4.29 -5.74
C SER A 190 33.10 4.68 -7.08
N SER A 191 32.30 3.79 -7.67
CA SER A 191 31.56 4.07 -8.89
C SER A 191 30.19 3.41 -8.88
N ASN A 192 29.18 4.12 -9.41
CA ASN A 192 27.86 3.57 -9.65
C ASN A 192 27.88 2.68 -10.90
N VAL A 193 27.39 1.45 -10.78
CA VAL A 193 27.36 0.47 -11.88
C VAL A 193 26.31 0.80 -12.94
N LEU A 194 25.25 1.52 -12.55
CA LEU A 194 24.08 1.76 -13.39
C LEU A 194 24.35 2.80 -14.49
N GLY A 195 25.45 3.56 -14.40
CA GLY A 195 25.85 4.54 -15.42
C GLY A 195 24.88 5.72 -15.55
N LEU A 196 24.07 5.95 -14.52
CA LEU A 196 23.08 7.03 -14.46
C LEU A 196 23.70 8.33 -13.90
N PRO A 197 23.16 9.52 -14.25
CA PRO A 197 23.62 10.81 -13.74
C PRO A 197 23.55 10.94 -12.21
N LYS A 198 24.15 11.97 -11.61
CA LYS A 198 24.18 12.13 -10.13
C LYS A 198 22.80 12.32 -9.47
N ASP A 199 21.76 12.67 -10.22
CA ASP A 199 20.43 12.98 -9.68
C ASP A 199 19.50 11.74 -9.68
N LEU A 200 19.91 10.67 -8.98
CA LEU A 200 19.05 9.49 -8.73
C LEU A 200 18.04 9.71 -7.60
N ASN A 201 18.08 10.85 -6.90
CA ASN A 201 17.34 11.09 -5.66
C ASN A 201 17.58 9.96 -4.64
N LYS A 202 18.82 9.45 -4.56
CA LYS A 202 19.22 8.28 -3.75
C LYS A 202 18.37 7.03 -4.01
N GLY A 203 17.86 6.86 -5.24
CA GLY A 203 17.02 5.73 -5.63
C GLY A 203 15.58 5.79 -5.12
N MET A 204 15.10 6.94 -4.64
CA MET A 204 13.78 7.07 -4.00
C MET A 204 12.64 7.46 -4.95
N THR A 205 12.92 7.77 -6.23
CA THR A 205 11.88 8.13 -7.20
C THR A 205 10.80 7.03 -7.36
N PRO A 206 11.14 5.72 -7.50
CA PRO A 206 10.14 4.65 -7.53
C PRO A 206 9.22 4.69 -6.30
N PHE A 207 9.78 4.78 -5.09
CA PHE A 207 9.01 4.85 -3.85
C PHE A 207 8.02 6.03 -3.82
N VAL A 208 8.44 7.21 -4.27
CA VAL A 208 7.56 8.38 -4.36
C VAL A 208 6.43 8.15 -5.37
N LEU A 209 6.73 7.54 -6.52
CA LEU A 209 5.71 7.18 -7.51
C LEU A 209 4.71 6.17 -6.96
N VAL A 210 5.17 5.13 -6.24
CA VAL A 210 4.29 4.15 -5.57
C VAL A 210 3.44 4.80 -4.50
N LEU A 211 4.02 5.68 -3.67
CA LEU A 211 3.31 6.43 -2.64
C LEU A 211 2.15 7.23 -3.25
N ILE A 212 2.41 8.00 -4.30
CA ILE A 212 1.38 8.81 -4.95
C ILE A 212 0.36 7.90 -5.64
N ALA A 213 0.80 6.89 -6.39
CA ALA A 213 -0.11 5.95 -7.06
C ALA A 213 -1.09 5.27 -6.09
N SER A 214 -0.57 4.82 -4.94
CA SER A 214 -1.35 4.19 -3.87
C SER A 214 -2.37 5.17 -3.28
N ILE A 215 -1.94 6.38 -2.93
CA ILE A 215 -2.82 7.43 -2.39
C ILE A 215 -3.88 7.84 -3.42
N THR A 216 -3.53 7.99 -4.70
CA THR A 216 -4.49 8.34 -5.76
C THR A 216 -5.54 7.23 -5.95
N GLY A 217 -5.15 5.96 -5.92
CA GLY A 217 -6.12 4.85 -5.98
C GLY A 217 -7.10 4.88 -4.79
N PHE A 218 -6.58 5.06 -3.58
CA PHE A 218 -7.38 5.13 -2.35
C PHE A 218 -8.29 6.36 -2.31
N MET A 219 -7.71 7.55 -2.40
CA MET A 219 -8.44 8.82 -2.33
C MET A 219 -9.36 9.00 -3.54
N GLY A 220 -8.93 8.60 -4.73
CA GLY A 220 -9.73 8.63 -5.95
C GLY A 220 -11.00 7.81 -5.79
N THR A 221 -10.88 6.57 -5.29
CA THR A 221 -12.05 5.73 -4.98
C THR A 221 -13.00 6.42 -4.00
N GLN A 222 -12.48 6.94 -2.88
CA GLN A 222 -13.30 7.55 -1.84
C GLN A 222 -13.99 8.84 -2.29
N MET A 223 -13.27 9.71 -3.01
CA MET A 223 -13.82 10.96 -3.53
C MET A 223 -14.86 10.69 -4.61
N ILE A 224 -14.55 9.83 -5.59
CA ILE A 224 -15.47 9.49 -6.67
C ILE A 224 -16.75 8.87 -6.10
N ASN A 225 -16.63 7.88 -5.20
CA ASN A 225 -17.79 7.27 -4.55
C ASN A 225 -18.63 8.31 -3.78
N GLY A 226 -17.99 9.19 -3.00
CA GLY A 226 -18.69 10.19 -2.19
C GLY A 226 -19.37 11.30 -3.00
N TYR A 227 -18.79 11.71 -4.13
CA TYR A 227 -19.45 12.64 -5.06
C TYR A 227 -20.59 11.95 -5.81
N MET A 228 -20.37 10.73 -6.28
CA MET A 228 -21.37 10.01 -7.06
C MET A 228 -22.58 9.64 -6.21
N SER A 229 -22.38 9.25 -4.94
CA SER A 229 -23.48 8.99 -4.02
C SER A 229 -24.38 10.22 -3.85
N LYS A 230 -23.80 11.40 -3.60
CA LYS A 230 -24.53 12.67 -3.48
C LYS A 230 -25.24 13.07 -4.76
N ILE A 231 -24.61 12.88 -5.92
CA ILE A 231 -25.24 13.18 -7.21
C ILE A 231 -26.42 12.24 -7.44
N SER A 232 -26.23 10.93 -7.20
CA SER A 232 -27.29 9.93 -7.36
C SER A 232 -28.50 10.20 -6.45
N GLU A 233 -28.25 10.66 -5.21
CA GLU A 233 -29.29 11.02 -4.25
C GLU A 233 -30.12 12.22 -4.73
N ARG A 234 -29.45 13.30 -5.17
CA ARG A 234 -30.14 14.48 -5.75
C ARG A 234 -30.90 14.16 -7.02
N MET A 235 -30.38 13.26 -7.85
CA MET A 235 -31.08 12.81 -9.07
C MET A 235 -32.33 12.02 -8.71
N ARG A 236 -32.28 11.18 -7.67
CA ARG A 236 -33.43 10.46 -7.13
C ARG A 236 -34.49 11.39 -6.58
N GLU A 237 -34.11 12.45 -5.86
CA GLU A 237 -35.04 13.51 -5.39
C GLU A 237 -35.77 14.21 -6.55
N ARG A 238 -35.13 14.30 -7.73
CA ARG A 238 -35.71 14.87 -8.95
C ARG A 238 -36.51 13.87 -9.80
N GLY A 239 -36.78 12.66 -9.28
CA GLY A 239 -37.51 11.61 -9.98
C GLY A 239 -36.68 10.83 -11.01
N LEU A 240 -35.37 11.10 -11.14
CA LEU A 240 -34.45 10.38 -12.03
C LEU A 240 -33.67 9.34 -11.22
N ALA A 241 -34.30 8.21 -10.89
CA ALA A 241 -33.64 7.11 -10.19
C ALA A 241 -32.64 6.40 -11.13
N LEU A 242 -31.34 6.59 -10.89
CA LEU A 242 -30.28 5.89 -11.60
C LEU A 242 -30.12 4.47 -11.05
N SER A 243 -29.90 3.51 -11.94
CA SER A 243 -29.55 2.14 -11.57
C SER A 243 -28.19 2.10 -10.87
N SER A 244 -28.05 1.26 -9.84
CA SER A 244 -26.79 1.04 -9.12
C SER A 244 -25.65 0.60 -10.05
N LEU A 245 -25.98 -0.14 -11.12
CA LEU A 245 -25.03 -0.52 -12.18
C LEU A 245 -24.45 0.72 -12.88
N THR A 246 -25.31 1.66 -13.29
CA THR A 246 -24.91 2.88 -13.98
C THR A 246 -23.99 3.72 -13.10
N VAL A 247 -24.33 3.85 -11.81
CA VAL A 247 -23.51 4.58 -10.83
C VAL A 247 -22.13 3.94 -10.71
N GLN A 248 -22.07 2.64 -10.41
CA GLN A 248 -20.80 1.95 -10.17
C GLN A 248 -19.91 1.87 -11.41
N LEU A 249 -20.47 1.65 -12.60
CA LEU A 249 -19.70 1.70 -13.86
C LEU A 249 -19.18 3.11 -14.17
N THR A 250 -19.97 4.14 -13.86
CA THR A 250 -19.53 5.54 -14.00
C THR A 250 -18.37 5.84 -13.06
N GLU A 251 -18.43 5.37 -11.81
CA GLU A 251 -17.32 5.52 -10.85
C GLU A 251 -16.04 4.82 -11.34
N MET A 252 -16.15 3.61 -11.90
CA MET A 252 -15.01 2.91 -12.49
C MET A 252 -14.44 3.66 -13.69
N LEU A 253 -15.28 4.17 -14.59
CA LEU A 253 -14.86 4.96 -15.74
C LEU A 253 -14.11 6.24 -15.31
N LEU A 254 -14.69 7.01 -14.40
CA LEU A 254 -14.05 8.21 -13.86
C LEU A 254 -12.73 7.88 -13.15
N GLY A 255 -12.67 6.75 -12.45
CA GLY A 255 -11.45 6.26 -11.82
C GLY A 255 -10.35 5.92 -12.83
N VAL A 256 -10.69 5.23 -13.92
CA VAL A 256 -9.74 4.94 -15.02
C VAL A 256 -9.20 6.24 -15.63
N ILE A 257 -10.08 7.22 -15.89
CA ILE A 257 -9.69 8.53 -16.41
C ILE A 257 -8.74 9.22 -15.42
N LEU A 258 -9.08 9.23 -14.12
CA LEU A 258 -8.23 9.79 -13.08
C LEU A 258 -6.84 9.13 -13.06
N MET A 259 -6.76 7.79 -13.14
CA MET A 259 -5.47 7.08 -13.12
C MET A 259 -4.58 7.44 -14.31
N ILE A 260 -5.16 7.59 -15.51
CA ILE A 260 -4.42 8.01 -16.72
C ILE A 260 -3.93 9.45 -16.57
N LEU A 261 -4.79 10.36 -16.09
CA LEU A 261 -4.44 11.77 -15.88
C LEU A 261 -3.35 11.93 -14.82
N THR A 262 -3.49 11.26 -13.67
CA THR A 262 -2.48 11.29 -12.61
C THR A 262 -1.18 10.68 -13.06
N SER A 263 -1.19 9.54 -13.76
CA SER A 263 0.04 8.94 -14.30
C SER A 263 0.74 9.86 -15.29
N SER A 264 -0.01 10.54 -16.15
CA SER A 264 0.53 11.54 -17.10
C SER A 264 1.13 12.75 -16.38
N ALA A 265 0.42 13.28 -15.38
CA ALA A 265 0.90 14.39 -14.56
C ALA A 265 2.19 14.01 -13.79
N LEU A 266 2.27 12.78 -13.28
CA LEU A 266 3.47 12.26 -12.62
C LEU A 266 4.68 12.25 -13.56
N MET A 267 4.52 11.82 -14.82
CA MET A 267 5.63 11.86 -15.79
C MET A 267 6.14 13.29 -16.01
N VAL A 268 5.22 14.24 -16.18
CA VAL A 268 5.57 15.66 -16.39
C VAL A 268 6.30 16.22 -15.18
N VAL A 269 5.82 15.95 -13.96
CA VAL A 269 6.45 16.45 -12.73
C VAL A 269 7.82 15.78 -12.51
N VAL A 270 7.89 14.46 -12.54
CA VAL A 270 9.11 13.71 -12.19
C VAL A 270 10.23 13.91 -13.21
N PHE A 271 9.91 13.89 -14.51
CA PHE A 271 10.92 14.00 -15.57
C PHE A 271 11.04 15.41 -16.15
N GLY A 272 9.96 16.19 -16.18
CA GLY A 272 9.98 17.55 -16.70
C GLY A 272 10.47 18.57 -15.69
N PHE A 273 9.94 18.57 -14.46
CA PHE A 273 10.29 19.55 -13.44
C PHE A 273 11.47 19.12 -12.57
N PHE A 274 11.46 17.87 -12.09
CA PHE A 274 12.52 17.35 -11.21
C PHE A 274 13.68 16.71 -11.97
N ASN A 275 13.58 16.55 -13.29
CA ASN A 275 14.61 15.97 -14.15
C ASN A 275 15.20 14.66 -13.59
N SER A 276 14.35 13.80 -13.03
CA SER A 276 14.78 12.55 -12.40
C SER A 276 15.44 11.62 -13.40
N SER A 277 16.55 11.01 -13.00
CA SER A 277 17.28 10.08 -13.86
C SER A 277 16.45 8.83 -14.22
N HIS A 278 16.51 8.42 -15.48
CA HIS A 278 15.87 7.21 -15.99
C HIS A 278 16.77 6.52 -17.04
N SER A 279 16.69 5.19 -17.12
CA SER A 279 17.55 4.36 -17.99
C SER A 279 16.92 4.08 -19.37
N ILE A 280 15.59 4.04 -19.45
CA ILE A 280 14.84 3.81 -20.69
C ILE A 280 13.97 5.01 -21.04
N SER A 281 13.28 4.97 -22.19
CA SER A 281 12.31 6.01 -22.57
C SER A 281 11.20 6.18 -21.52
N VAL A 282 10.67 7.40 -21.38
CA VAL A 282 9.56 7.71 -20.47
C VAL A 282 8.28 6.94 -20.82
N TRP A 283 8.10 6.52 -22.08
CA TRP A 283 6.90 5.83 -22.55
C TRP A 283 6.58 4.50 -21.81
N PRO A 284 7.50 3.51 -21.75
CA PRO A 284 7.29 2.32 -20.93
C PRO A 284 7.04 2.61 -19.44
N ILE A 285 7.72 3.61 -18.88
CA ILE A 285 7.54 4.01 -17.47
C ILE A 285 6.11 4.53 -17.26
N TRP A 286 5.60 5.34 -18.18
CA TRP A 286 4.24 5.86 -18.14
C TRP A 286 3.19 4.75 -18.23
N LEU A 287 3.33 3.81 -19.18
CA LEU A 287 2.42 2.67 -19.31
C LEU A 287 2.41 1.79 -18.07
N PHE A 288 3.59 1.52 -17.50
CA PHE A 288 3.71 0.77 -16.26
C PHE A 288 3.09 1.52 -15.07
N THR A 289 3.25 2.85 -15.02
CA THR A 289 2.63 3.68 -13.97
C THR A 289 1.10 3.66 -14.08
N ILE A 290 0.55 3.66 -15.30
CA ILE A 290 -0.89 3.46 -15.52
C ILE A 290 -1.34 2.09 -15.02
N LEU A 291 -0.59 1.02 -15.35
CA LEU A 291 -0.90 -0.33 -14.86
C LEU A 291 -0.91 -0.38 -13.32
N GLY A 292 0.11 0.18 -12.68
CA GLY A 292 0.21 0.23 -11.21
C GLY A 292 -0.91 1.03 -10.57
N THR A 293 -1.19 2.24 -11.06
CA THR A 293 -2.26 3.11 -10.53
C THR A 293 -3.64 2.49 -10.73
N LEU A 294 -3.91 1.91 -11.90
CA LEU A 294 -5.15 1.15 -12.16
C LEU A 294 -5.31 -0.03 -11.22
N THR A 295 -4.24 -0.78 -10.98
CA THR A 295 -4.27 -1.92 -10.05
C THR A 295 -4.65 -1.47 -8.64
N MET A 296 -4.04 -0.38 -8.16
CA MET A 296 -4.38 0.20 -6.85
C MET A 296 -5.81 0.74 -6.81
N PHE A 297 -6.26 1.43 -7.86
CA PHE A 297 -7.65 1.90 -7.96
C PHE A 297 -8.64 0.75 -7.87
N PHE A 298 -8.48 -0.31 -8.68
CA PHE A 298 -9.41 -1.44 -8.65
C PHE A 298 -9.33 -2.26 -7.36
N MET A 299 -8.16 -2.34 -6.72
CA MET A 299 -8.02 -2.93 -5.38
C MET A 299 -8.87 -2.17 -4.36
N PHE A 300 -8.73 -0.84 -4.29
CA PHE A 300 -9.51 -0.02 -3.37
C PHE A 300 -10.99 0.02 -3.76
N LYS A 301 -11.32 0.05 -5.06
CA LYS A 301 -12.70 -0.03 -5.53
C LYS A 301 -13.36 -1.32 -5.06
N MET A 302 -12.69 -2.46 -5.21
CA MET A 302 -13.14 -3.74 -4.69
C MET A 302 -13.41 -3.69 -3.19
N LEU A 303 -12.46 -3.17 -2.39
CA LEU A 303 -12.65 -3.01 -0.95
C LEU A 303 -13.84 -2.10 -0.63
N SER A 304 -14.07 -1.03 -1.41
CA SER A 304 -15.21 -0.12 -1.18
C SER A 304 -16.55 -0.82 -1.41
N LEU A 305 -16.60 -1.77 -2.36
CA LEU A 305 -17.81 -2.53 -2.64
C LEU A 305 -18.13 -3.52 -1.51
N PHE A 306 -17.11 -4.15 -0.91
CA PHE A 306 -17.31 -5.08 0.20
C PHE A 306 -17.69 -4.40 1.52
N PHE A 307 -17.08 -3.26 1.83
CA PHE A 307 -17.20 -2.61 3.15
C PHE A 307 -18.06 -1.33 3.14
N GLY A 308 -18.49 -0.86 1.97
CA GLY A 308 -19.31 0.34 1.83
C GLY A 308 -18.65 1.59 2.45
N THR A 309 -19.43 2.40 3.14
CA THR A 309 -18.97 3.62 3.84
C THR A 309 -17.85 3.37 4.85
N TRP A 310 -17.83 2.18 5.47
CA TRP A 310 -16.81 1.80 6.45
C TRP A 310 -15.51 1.31 5.81
N GLY A 311 -15.47 1.17 4.48
CA GLY A 311 -14.28 0.70 3.75
C GLY A 311 -13.04 1.53 4.03
N ILE A 312 -13.19 2.82 4.32
CA ILE A 312 -12.07 3.70 4.67
C ILE A 312 -11.24 3.17 5.86
N LEU A 313 -11.88 2.54 6.84
CA LEU A 313 -11.23 2.00 8.03
C LEU A 313 -10.33 0.80 7.72
N VAL A 314 -10.59 0.09 6.62
CA VAL A 314 -9.81 -1.07 6.16
C VAL A 314 -8.77 -0.64 5.12
N MET A 315 -9.16 0.23 4.18
CA MET A 315 -8.28 0.69 3.12
C MET A 315 -7.10 1.50 3.63
N PHE A 316 -7.32 2.38 4.62
CA PHE A 316 -6.25 3.24 5.12
C PHE A 316 -5.09 2.43 5.73
N PRO A 317 -5.33 1.48 6.66
CA PRO A 317 -4.29 0.55 7.12
C PRO A 317 -3.59 -0.21 5.99
N ILE A 318 -4.36 -0.78 5.05
CA ILE A 318 -3.80 -1.54 3.93
C ILE A 318 -2.90 -0.67 3.05
N ASN A 319 -3.32 0.57 2.77
CA ASN A 319 -2.57 1.52 1.96
C ASN A 319 -1.21 1.84 2.58
N ILE A 320 -1.21 2.19 3.87
CA ILE A 320 0.02 2.55 4.59
C ILE A 320 0.94 1.33 4.75
N LEU A 321 0.38 0.18 5.11
CA LEU A 321 1.11 -1.08 5.20
C LEU A 321 1.73 -1.48 3.85
N GLY A 322 1.00 -1.25 2.75
CA GLY A 322 1.49 -1.46 1.39
C GLY A 322 2.64 -0.53 1.02
N ILE A 323 2.55 0.76 1.36
CA ILE A 323 3.61 1.73 1.08
C ILE A 323 4.90 1.38 1.83
N PHE A 324 4.83 1.20 3.15
CA PHE A 324 6.03 0.93 3.94
C PHE A 324 6.52 -0.51 3.82
N GLY A 325 5.65 -1.45 3.43
CA GLY A 325 6.02 -2.82 3.10
C GLY A 325 6.54 -3.02 1.67
N SER A 326 6.51 -2.01 0.79
CA SER A 326 6.80 -2.21 -0.63
C SER A 326 8.25 -2.61 -0.95
N GLY A 327 9.19 -2.38 -0.04
CA GLY A 327 10.62 -2.55 -0.32
C GLY A 327 11.30 -1.28 -0.87
N GLY A 328 10.59 -0.15 -0.93
CA GLY A 328 11.10 1.11 -1.45
C GLY A 328 11.96 1.88 -0.45
N ALA A 329 11.34 2.40 0.61
CA ALA A 329 12.04 3.15 1.65
C ALA A 329 12.96 2.26 2.49
N VAL A 330 12.47 1.07 2.87
CA VAL A 330 13.21 0.04 3.59
C VAL A 330 13.34 -1.18 2.68
N PRO A 331 14.57 -1.66 2.40
CA PRO A 331 14.77 -2.88 1.61
C PRO A 331 14.02 -4.07 2.22
N LEU A 332 13.59 -5.02 1.39
CA LEU A 332 12.87 -6.22 1.86
C LEU A 332 13.65 -7.03 2.93
N THR A 333 14.98 -6.96 2.88
CA THR A 333 15.90 -7.56 3.86
C THR A 333 15.91 -6.85 5.21
N GLY A 334 15.52 -5.58 5.28
CA GLY A 334 15.40 -4.82 6.53
C GLY A 334 13.99 -4.81 7.12
N LEU A 335 13.01 -5.41 6.42
CA LEU A 335 11.63 -5.43 6.89
C LEU A 335 11.40 -6.54 7.93
N PRO A 336 10.65 -6.26 9.02
CA PRO A 336 10.17 -7.30 9.91
C PRO A 336 9.37 -8.38 9.16
N ASP A 337 9.38 -9.62 9.66
CA ASP A 337 8.75 -10.77 8.98
C ASP A 337 7.29 -10.54 8.58
N PHE A 338 6.50 -9.88 9.44
CA PHE A 338 5.12 -9.53 9.13
C PHE A 338 5.01 -8.60 7.90
N HIS A 339 5.85 -7.57 7.81
CA HIS A 339 5.86 -6.64 6.68
C HIS A 339 6.36 -7.30 5.41
N ARG A 340 7.39 -8.15 5.53
CA ARG A 340 7.91 -8.96 4.42
C ARG A 340 6.86 -9.95 3.90
N PHE A 341 6.05 -10.53 4.77
CA PHE A 341 4.90 -11.36 4.37
C PHE A 341 3.86 -10.52 3.64
N VAL A 342 3.45 -9.39 4.20
CA VAL A 342 2.44 -8.53 3.57
C VAL A 342 2.90 -8.00 2.20
N SER A 343 4.20 -7.71 2.05
CA SER A 343 4.76 -7.28 0.77
C SER A 343 4.61 -8.33 -0.33
N THR A 344 4.58 -9.62 -0.02
CA THR A 344 4.33 -10.68 -1.01
C THR A 344 2.90 -10.67 -1.55
N ILE A 345 1.96 -10.04 -0.84
CA ILE A 345 0.53 -10.05 -1.18
C ILE A 345 0.11 -8.72 -1.80
N LEU A 346 0.65 -7.60 -1.33
CA LEU A 346 0.17 -6.29 -1.78
C LEU A 346 0.78 -5.88 -3.14
N PRO A 347 -0.02 -5.28 -4.05
CA PRO A 347 0.47 -4.84 -5.35
C PRO A 347 1.60 -3.82 -5.27
N THR A 348 1.67 -3.02 -4.21
CA THR A 348 2.65 -1.94 -4.03
C THR A 348 4.10 -2.41 -4.15
N ARG A 349 4.42 -3.62 -3.68
CA ARG A 349 5.76 -4.22 -3.87
C ARG A 349 6.09 -4.39 -5.35
N TYR A 350 5.16 -4.95 -6.11
CA TYR A 350 5.36 -5.22 -7.54
C TYR A 350 5.41 -3.93 -8.36
N ILE A 351 4.67 -2.90 -7.95
CA ILE A 351 4.83 -1.56 -8.53
C ILE A 351 6.23 -1.02 -8.25
N GLU A 352 6.73 -1.15 -7.01
CA GLU A 352 8.09 -0.71 -6.63
C GLU A 352 9.17 -1.42 -7.45
N ASP A 353 9.14 -2.75 -7.49
CA ASP A 353 10.13 -3.58 -8.19
C ASP A 353 10.15 -3.27 -9.70
N GLY A 354 8.97 -3.16 -10.32
CA GLY A 354 8.87 -2.83 -11.75
C GLY A 354 9.29 -1.40 -12.06
N LEU A 355 8.94 -0.41 -11.23
CA LEU A 355 9.41 0.96 -11.38
C LEU A 355 10.93 1.07 -11.21
N LYS A 356 11.51 0.37 -10.23
CA LYS A 356 12.98 0.27 -10.08
C LYS A 356 13.61 -0.29 -11.34
N SER A 357 13.08 -1.40 -11.87
CA SER A 357 13.61 -2.01 -13.10
C SER A 357 13.58 -1.04 -14.29
N LEU A 358 12.44 -0.39 -14.53
CA LEU A 358 12.28 0.53 -15.66
C LEU A 358 13.10 1.82 -15.48
N LEU A 359 13.14 2.38 -14.26
CA LEU A 359 13.88 3.62 -14.00
C LEU A 359 15.38 3.38 -13.98
N TYR A 360 15.86 2.34 -13.30
CA TYR A 360 17.26 2.23 -12.92
C TYR A 360 18.00 1.05 -13.55
N PHE A 361 17.31 -0.03 -13.90
CA PHE A 361 17.94 -1.26 -14.40
C PHE A 361 17.68 -1.51 -15.88
N ASN A 362 17.49 -0.45 -16.68
CA ASN A 362 17.34 -0.52 -18.14
C ASN A 362 16.15 -1.38 -18.59
N GLY A 363 15.09 -1.49 -17.78
CA GLY A 363 13.95 -2.35 -18.03
C GLY A 363 14.31 -3.85 -18.04
N ASN A 364 15.35 -4.25 -17.31
CA ASN A 364 15.78 -5.63 -17.24
C ASN A 364 14.71 -6.51 -16.58
N MET A 365 14.28 -7.55 -17.28
CA MET A 365 13.31 -8.53 -16.81
C MET A 365 13.77 -9.21 -15.53
N GLU A 366 15.06 -9.58 -15.45
CA GLU A 366 15.63 -10.24 -14.28
C GLU A 366 15.75 -9.34 -13.05
N ALA A 367 15.66 -8.01 -13.23
CA ALA A 367 15.64 -7.05 -12.13
C ALA A 367 14.26 -6.94 -11.45
N GLY A 368 13.30 -7.81 -11.82
CA GLY A 368 11.97 -7.92 -11.22
C GLY A 368 10.82 -7.41 -12.08
N LEU A 369 11.10 -6.91 -13.30
CA LEU A 369 10.05 -6.40 -14.19
C LEU A 369 9.11 -7.51 -14.68
N ASP A 370 9.64 -8.71 -14.93
CA ASP A 370 8.86 -9.86 -15.37
C ASP A 370 7.78 -10.24 -14.35
N THR A 371 8.20 -10.35 -13.10
CA THR A 371 7.41 -10.71 -11.94
C THR A 371 6.41 -9.60 -11.66
N ALA A 372 6.85 -8.34 -11.72
CA ALA A 372 5.98 -7.18 -11.56
C ALA A 372 4.84 -7.17 -12.58
N LEU A 373 5.14 -7.35 -13.87
CA LEU A 373 4.12 -7.38 -14.92
C LEU A 373 3.12 -8.53 -14.72
N TRP A 374 3.62 -9.73 -14.41
CA TRP A 374 2.77 -10.89 -14.20
C TRP A 374 1.81 -10.71 -13.02
N PHE A 375 2.31 -10.28 -11.86
CA PHE A 375 1.48 -10.07 -10.68
C PHE A 375 0.51 -8.89 -10.87
N LEU A 376 0.96 -7.75 -11.40
CA LEU A 376 0.09 -6.58 -11.57
C LEU A 376 -1.01 -6.82 -12.59
N PHE A 377 -0.71 -7.47 -13.72
CA PHE A 377 -1.75 -7.82 -14.69
C PHE A 377 -2.76 -8.80 -14.08
N SER A 378 -2.28 -9.81 -13.35
CA SER A 378 -3.14 -10.77 -12.66
C SER A 378 -4.03 -10.10 -11.62
N TYR A 379 -3.47 -9.21 -10.78
CA TYR A 379 -4.23 -8.43 -9.81
C TYR A 379 -5.28 -7.56 -10.48
N LEU A 380 -4.90 -6.83 -11.53
CA LEU A 380 -5.82 -5.95 -12.26
C LEU A 380 -7.02 -6.74 -12.81
N VAL A 381 -6.76 -7.86 -13.50
CA VAL A 381 -7.83 -8.70 -14.06
C VAL A 381 -8.73 -9.24 -12.94
N VAL A 382 -8.15 -9.78 -11.86
CA VAL A 382 -8.92 -10.34 -10.74
C VAL A 382 -9.78 -9.26 -10.08
N PHE A 383 -9.23 -8.09 -9.78
CA PHE A 383 -9.98 -7.01 -9.13
C PHE A 383 -11.09 -6.46 -10.02
N ILE A 384 -10.85 -6.30 -11.33
CA ILE A 384 -11.89 -5.90 -12.29
C ILE A 384 -13.01 -6.94 -12.32
N VAL A 385 -12.68 -8.23 -12.43
CA VAL A 385 -13.68 -9.31 -12.47
C VAL A 385 -14.51 -9.32 -11.18
N ILE A 386 -13.88 -9.16 -10.02
CA ILE A 386 -14.60 -9.09 -8.74
C ILE A 386 -15.52 -7.86 -8.70
N CYS A 387 -15.01 -6.68 -9.10
CA CYS A 387 -15.80 -5.46 -9.15
C CYS A 387 -17.03 -5.62 -10.06
N LEU A 388 -16.83 -6.06 -11.32
CA LEU A 388 -17.92 -6.27 -12.27
C LEU A 388 -18.91 -7.35 -11.79
N SER A 389 -18.41 -8.44 -11.20
CA SER A 389 -19.27 -9.51 -10.66
C SER A 389 -20.12 -9.02 -9.50
N PHE A 390 -19.54 -8.21 -8.60
CA PHE A 390 -20.27 -7.61 -7.49
C PHE A 390 -21.34 -6.65 -7.99
N THR A 391 -20.97 -5.74 -8.90
CA THR A 391 -21.88 -4.76 -9.51
C THR A 391 -23.03 -5.44 -10.29
N TYR A 392 -22.75 -6.51 -11.04
CA TYR A 392 -23.77 -7.26 -11.75
C TYR A 392 -24.75 -7.96 -10.78
N ARG A 393 -24.24 -8.55 -9.70
CA ARG A 393 -25.06 -9.21 -8.68
C ARG A 393 -25.96 -8.23 -7.95
N THR A 394 -25.48 -7.03 -7.62
CA THR A 394 -26.32 -5.99 -7.01
C THR A 394 -27.43 -5.54 -7.95
N HIS A 395 -27.09 -5.31 -9.23
CA HIS A 395 -28.09 -4.97 -10.24
C HIS A 395 -29.18 -6.05 -10.40
N LYS A 396 -28.78 -7.32 -10.50
CA LYS A 396 -29.73 -8.44 -10.64
C LYS A 396 -30.70 -8.52 -9.46
N LYS A 397 -30.22 -8.26 -8.23
CA LYS A 397 -31.08 -8.22 -7.04
C LYS A 397 -32.06 -7.06 -7.07
N GLU A 398 -31.62 -5.87 -7.48
CA GLU A 398 -32.48 -4.69 -7.63
C GLU A 398 -33.57 -4.90 -8.70
N SER A 399 -33.20 -5.44 -9.86
CA SER A 399 -34.16 -5.76 -10.93
C SER A 399 -35.16 -6.86 -10.52
N ALA A 400 -34.72 -7.86 -9.75
CA ALA A 400 -35.62 -8.90 -9.24
C ALA A 400 -36.64 -8.33 -8.22
N ALA A 401 -36.20 -7.45 -7.32
CA ALA A 401 -37.07 -6.80 -6.34
C ALA A 401 -38.11 -5.85 -6.98
N GLN A 402 -37.78 -5.25 -8.13
CA GLN A 402 -38.73 -4.42 -8.90
C GLN A 402 -39.76 -5.23 -9.69
N ASN A 403 -39.48 -6.52 -9.95
CA ASN A 403 -40.35 -7.41 -10.74
C ASN A 403 -41.22 -8.35 -9.87
N GLU A 404 -41.09 -8.33 -8.54
CA GLU A 404 -42.05 -9.01 -7.67
C GLU A 404 -43.38 -8.25 -7.63
N PRO A 405 -44.54 -8.91 -7.84
CA PRO A 405 -45.83 -8.23 -7.81
C PRO A 405 -46.09 -7.65 -6.42
N SER A 406 -46.37 -6.35 -6.36
CA SER A 406 -46.71 -5.62 -5.14
C SER A 406 -47.83 -6.34 -4.35
N PRO A 407 -47.77 -6.41 -2.99
CA PRO A 407 -48.82 -7.01 -2.16
C PRO A 407 -50.21 -6.39 -2.38
N SER A 408 -50.25 -5.16 -2.90
CA SER A 408 -51.49 -4.46 -3.28
C SER A 408 -52.22 -5.13 -4.46
N GLY A 409 -51.53 -5.82 -5.36
CA GLY A 409 -52.15 -6.54 -6.48
C GLY A 409 -52.85 -7.84 -6.04
N ILE A 410 -52.35 -8.49 -4.99
CA ILE A 410 -52.97 -9.71 -4.43
C ILE A 410 -54.21 -9.34 -3.59
N GLN A 411 -54.18 -8.20 -2.90
CA GLN A 411 -55.35 -7.69 -2.18
C GLN A 411 -56.43 -7.12 -3.12
N ALA A 412 -56.05 -6.45 -4.21
CA ALA A 412 -57.00 -6.00 -5.23
C ALA A 412 -57.66 -7.18 -5.98
N SER A 413 -56.89 -8.22 -6.31
CA SER A 413 -57.44 -9.43 -6.96
C SER A 413 -58.38 -10.22 -6.02
N LYS A 414 -58.10 -10.26 -4.72
CA LYS A 414 -59.03 -10.84 -3.72
C LYS A 414 -60.28 -9.99 -3.51
N ALA A 415 -60.14 -8.67 -3.48
CA ALA A 415 -61.28 -7.75 -3.36
C ALA A 415 -62.21 -7.81 -4.58
N GLU A 416 -61.67 -7.91 -5.80
CA GLU A 416 -62.46 -8.09 -7.03
C GLU A 416 -63.16 -9.46 -7.06
N THR A 417 -62.55 -10.51 -6.50
CA THR A 417 -63.15 -11.85 -6.41
C THR A 417 -64.28 -11.90 -5.38
N GLU A 418 -64.15 -11.21 -4.24
CA GLU A 418 -65.23 -11.07 -3.25
C GLU A 418 -66.37 -10.16 -3.73
N GLU A 419 -66.07 -9.10 -4.48
CA GLU A 419 -67.07 -8.19 -5.03
C GLU A 419 -67.87 -8.81 -6.19
N GLN A 420 -67.24 -9.67 -7.02
CA GLN A 420 -67.94 -10.47 -8.01
C GLN A 420 -68.79 -11.59 -7.39
N SER A 421 -68.33 -12.22 -6.30
CA SER A 421 -69.13 -13.23 -5.58
C SER A 421 -70.39 -12.62 -4.96
N ASN A 422 -70.30 -11.40 -4.40
CA ASN A 422 -71.45 -10.70 -3.83
C ASN A 422 -72.44 -10.12 -4.86
N ARG A 423 -72.01 -9.81 -6.09
CA ARG A 423 -72.93 -9.38 -7.16
C ARG A 423 -73.83 -10.48 -7.69
N VAL A 424 -73.38 -11.74 -7.65
CA VAL A 424 -74.19 -12.88 -8.14
C VAL A 424 -75.31 -13.26 -7.16
N VAL A 425 -75.17 -12.90 -5.88
CA VAL A 425 -76.17 -13.24 -4.84
C VAL A 425 -77.36 -12.27 -4.78
N GLN A 426 -77.24 -11.05 -5.34
CA GLN A 426 -78.29 -10.02 -5.23
C GLN A 426 -79.40 -10.07 -6.30
N THR A 427 -79.37 -11.02 -7.24
CA THR A 427 -80.46 -11.23 -8.20
C THR A 427 -81.13 -12.59 -8.03
N SER A 428 -81.86 -12.79 -6.93
CA SER A 428 -82.96 -13.75 -6.89
C SER A 428 -84.03 -13.32 -5.87
N THR A 429 -85.26 -13.16 -6.37
CA THR A 429 -86.48 -12.78 -5.63
C THR A 429 -87.00 -13.98 -4.82
N PRO A 430 -87.69 -13.80 -3.68
CA PRO A 430 -87.88 -14.86 -2.69
C PRO A 430 -89.08 -15.74 -3.02
N ILE A 431 -88.96 -17.05 -2.76
CA ILE A 431 -90.11 -17.98 -2.69
C ILE A 431 -90.08 -18.71 -1.35
N SER A 432 -91.21 -18.63 -0.66
CA SER A 432 -91.52 -19.17 0.66
C SER A 432 -91.65 -20.70 0.69
N ARG A 433 -91.24 -21.32 1.81
CA ARG A 433 -91.84 -22.46 2.57
C ARG A 433 -90.75 -23.19 3.35
N GLU A 434 -90.75 -23.08 4.68
CA GLU A 434 -91.37 -23.99 5.67
C GLU A 434 -90.51 -25.20 6.06
N LEU A 435 -90.17 -25.22 7.36
CA LEU A 435 -90.02 -26.35 8.30
C LEU A 435 -89.25 -27.60 7.86
N VAL A 436 -88.20 -27.97 8.61
CA VAL A 436 -88.06 -29.29 9.30
C VAL A 436 -86.95 -29.25 10.36
N GLU A 437 -87.24 -29.95 11.45
CA GLU A 437 -86.59 -30.18 12.74
C GLU A 437 -85.21 -30.92 12.78
N LYS A 438 -84.55 -30.75 13.95
CA LYS A 438 -83.87 -31.76 14.82
C LYS A 438 -82.41 -32.21 14.61
N THR A 439 -81.57 -31.71 15.56
CA THR A 439 -80.62 -32.42 16.48
C THR A 439 -79.38 -33.18 15.93
N PRO A 440 -78.37 -33.53 16.77
CA PRO A 440 -76.95 -33.23 16.50
C PRO A 440 -76.09 -34.52 16.43
N SER A 441 -74.76 -34.38 16.62
CA SER A 441 -73.73 -35.44 16.76
C SER A 441 -73.01 -35.81 15.44
N THR A 442 -71.72 -36.14 15.33
CA THR A 442 -70.60 -36.32 16.27
C THR A 442 -69.28 -36.30 15.46
N GLN A 443 -68.17 -35.92 16.13
CA GLN A 443 -66.81 -36.50 16.00
C GLN A 443 -66.04 -36.47 14.66
N SER A 444 -64.88 -35.78 14.66
CA SER A 444 -63.56 -36.38 14.99
C SER A 444 -62.47 -35.29 14.91
N VAL A 445 -61.86 -34.89 16.03
CA VAL A 445 -60.57 -35.40 16.57
C VAL A 445 -59.42 -35.11 15.60
N LYS A 446 -58.54 -34.14 15.85
CA LYS A 446 -57.48 -34.24 16.88
C LYS A 446 -56.91 -32.85 17.25
N ALA A 447 -57.12 -32.45 18.50
CA ALA A 447 -56.25 -31.53 19.21
C ALA A 447 -55.08 -32.32 19.82
N THR A 448 -53.93 -31.68 20.06
CA THR A 448 -53.15 -31.66 21.32
C THR A 448 -51.93 -30.75 21.08
N MET A 449 -51.85 -29.53 21.65
CA MET A 449 -51.42 -29.15 23.03
C MET A 449 -49.88 -29.25 23.19
N ILE A 450 -49.08 -28.30 23.68
CA ILE A 450 -49.07 -27.49 24.93
C ILE A 450 -47.91 -26.48 24.79
N SER A 451 -48.13 -25.15 24.77
CA SER A 451 -47.88 -24.17 25.85
C SER A 451 -46.77 -24.49 26.87
N LEU A 452 -45.73 -23.65 26.99
CA LEU A 452 -45.32 -22.97 28.24
C LEU A 452 -43.84 -22.52 28.25
N SER A 453 -43.69 -21.19 28.29
CA SER A 453 -42.98 -20.44 29.33
C SER A 453 -41.69 -19.69 29.00
N LYS A 454 -41.70 -18.45 29.51
CA LYS A 454 -40.66 -17.42 29.73
C LYS A 454 -40.37 -16.47 28.55
N ASN A 455 -40.98 -15.27 28.50
CA ASN A 455 -40.63 -14.02 29.23
C ASN A 455 -39.13 -13.68 29.02
N GLN A 456 -38.70 -12.53 28.49
CA GLN A 456 -39.08 -11.15 28.81
C GLN A 456 -38.34 -10.15 27.88
N ASN A 457 -38.99 -9.02 27.59
CA ASN A 457 -38.47 -7.71 27.12
C ASN A 457 -37.98 -7.53 25.68
N ASP A 458 -38.91 -7.14 24.81
CA ASP A 458 -38.66 -6.40 23.57
C ASP A 458 -39.46 -5.09 23.62
N THR A 459 -38.77 -4.00 23.98
CA THR A 459 -39.28 -2.61 23.93
C THR A 459 -38.08 -1.71 23.71
N ASP A 460 -37.91 -1.17 22.48
CA ASP A 460 -37.34 0.18 22.26
C ASP A 460 -37.33 0.70 20.80
N ASP A 461 -37.97 0.04 19.83
CA ASP A 461 -37.84 0.45 18.40
C ASP A 461 -39.04 1.20 17.79
N ASP A 462 -40.14 1.38 18.54
CA ASP A 462 -41.37 2.01 18.01
C ASP A 462 -41.38 3.54 18.03
N TRP A 463 -40.63 4.17 18.96
CA TRP A 463 -40.63 5.63 19.08
C TRP A 463 -39.82 6.32 17.96
N TYR A 464 -38.79 5.65 17.44
CA TYR A 464 -37.93 6.17 16.38
C TYR A 464 -38.64 6.21 15.02
N ARG A 465 -39.52 5.24 14.76
CA ARG A 465 -40.34 5.18 13.54
C ARG A 465 -41.39 6.29 13.51
N GLN A 466 -41.99 6.65 14.65
CA GLN A 466 -42.93 7.77 14.72
C GLN A 466 -42.24 9.15 14.63
N ALA A 467 -41.03 9.31 15.16
CA ALA A 467 -40.30 10.58 15.08
C ALA A 467 -39.90 10.95 13.64
N LEU A 468 -39.61 9.96 12.78
CA LEU A 468 -39.28 10.19 11.37
C LEU A 468 -40.52 10.54 10.51
N LEU A 469 -41.70 10.05 10.88
CA LEU A 469 -42.96 10.35 10.18
C LEU A 469 -43.49 11.76 10.51
N ASN A 470 -43.24 12.28 11.71
CA ASN A 470 -43.69 13.63 12.08
C ASN A 470 -42.79 14.75 11.52
N PHE A 471 -41.54 14.46 11.15
CA PHE A 471 -40.65 15.45 10.52
C PHE A 471 -40.92 15.67 9.02
N THR A 472 -41.63 14.74 8.36
CA THR A 472 -41.91 14.82 6.92
C THR A 472 -43.22 15.54 6.57
N VAL A 473 -44.01 15.96 7.56
CA VAL A 473 -45.35 16.55 7.35
C VAL A 473 -45.39 18.07 7.64
N GLN A 474 -44.30 18.68 8.14
CA GLN A 474 -44.34 20.08 8.61
C GLN A 474 -43.49 21.07 7.81
N GLU A 475 -43.09 20.75 6.58
CA GLU A 475 -42.31 21.66 5.72
C GLU A 475 -42.94 21.87 4.32
N SER A 476 -44.27 21.75 4.20
CA SER A 476 -44.98 21.97 2.93
C SER A 476 -46.13 22.97 3.00
N ASN A 477 -46.00 24.06 3.77
CA ASN A 477 -46.88 25.22 3.68
C ASN A 477 -46.19 26.46 4.27
N ASP A 478 -45.37 27.16 3.47
CA ASP A 478 -45.56 28.60 3.22
C ASP A 478 -44.52 29.12 2.23
N THR A 479 -45.00 29.63 1.11
CA THR A 479 -44.22 30.48 0.20
C THR A 479 -44.91 31.83 0.16
N THR A 480 -44.36 32.84 0.82
CA THR A 480 -44.56 34.25 0.47
C THR A 480 -43.47 35.15 1.04
N GLN A 481 -43.23 36.22 0.30
CA GLN A 481 -42.13 37.18 0.35
C GLN A 481 -41.96 38.00 1.64
N ASN A 482 -40.77 38.61 1.72
CA ASN A 482 -40.40 39.89 2.37
C ASN A 482 -39.79 39.87 3.78
N GLY A 483 -38.52 40.27 3.81
CA GLY A 483 -37.98 41.30 4.71
C GLY A 483 -37.99 40.98 6.21
N MET A 484 -36.85 40.51 6.71
CA MET A 484 -36.46 40.62 8.12
C MET A 484 -36.74 42.03 8.65
N ASN A 485 -37.57 42.14 9.70
CA ASN A 485 -37.62 43.33 10.53
C ASN A 485 -36.94 42.99 11.87
N ASP A 486 -35.72 43.48 12.03
CA ASP A 486 -34.71 43.09 13.02
C ASP A 486 -35.03 43.57 14.46
N ASP A 487 -36.12 44.31 14.65
CA ASP A 487 -36.50 44.90 15.94
C ASP A 487 -37.34 43.98 16.83
N VAL A 488 -38.11 43.05 16.25
CA VAL A 488 -38.93 42.10 17.03
C VAL A 488 -38.04 41.01 17.66
N PHE A 489 -36.98 40.59 16.97
CA PHE A 489 -36.01 39.63 17.47
C PHE A 489 -35.11 40.23 18.57
N ARG A 490 -34.77 41.53 18.47
CA ARG A 490 -34.02 42.26 19.50
C ARG A 490 -34.83 42.48 20.78
N GLN A 491 -36.13 42.73 20.68
CA GLN A 491 -37.00 42.86 21.87
C GLN A 491 -37.19 41.52 22.61
N ALA A 492 -37.23 40.39 21.89
CA ALA A 492 -37.31 39.06 22.50
C ALA A 492 -36.03 38.67 23.29
N LEU A 493 -34.85 39.12 22.85
CA LEU A 493 -33.57 38.86 23.52
C LEU A 493 -33.38 39.69 24.81
N ILE A 494 -34.05 40.84 24.95
CA ILE A 494 -33.97 41.69 26.15
C ILE A 494 -34.83 41.14 27.30
N MET A 495 -35.90 40.38 27.01
CA MET A 495 -36.71 39.72 28.07
C MET A 495 -36.05 38.47 28.66
N ILE A 496 -35.14 37.80 27.95
CA ILE A 496 -34.50 36.55 28.43
C ILE A 496 -33.31 36.84 29.38
N ASN A 497 -32.78 38.07 29.41
CA ASN A 497 -31.66 38.44 30.30
C ASN A 497 -32.12 39.15 31.61
N LYS A 498 -33.40 39.00 31.97
CA LYS A 498 -33.95 39.50 33.24
C LYS A 498 -34.71 38.40 33.99
N GLN A 499 -34.09 37.25 34.15
CA GLN A 499 -34.39 36.33 35.24
C GLN A 499 -33.12 35.52 35.56
N ASN A 500 -32.60 35.76 36.75
CA ASN A 500 -31.64 34.90 37.45
C ASN A 500 -32.16 33.47 37.57
#